data_AF-A0A924QPN4-F1
#
_entry.id   AF-A0A924QPN4-F1
#
_cell.length_a   1.000
_cell.length_b   1.000
_cell.length_c   1.000
_cell.angle_alpha   90.00
_cell.angle_beta   90.00
_cell.angle_gamma   90.00
#
_symmetry.space_group_name_H-M   'P 1'
#
loop_
_entity.id
_entity.type
_entity.pdbx_description
1 polymer ?
#
loop_
_entity_poly.entity_id
_entity_poly.type
_entity_poly.pdbx_seq_one_letter_code
_entity_poly.pdbx_strand_id
1 'polypeptide(L)'
;MHLTIPKVFIRYVGNSLHPTDFTRVDDWIERIKYWLSKNIQEVYFFMHMHDEALSPELTVYLIDKLNTLCGLHLEKPTFIKSENTLF
;
A
#
# COMPACT_ATOMS: atom_id res chain seq x y z
N MET A 1 -19.08 -6.54 7.61
CA MET A 1 -18.92 -5.57 6.49
C MET A 1 -19.13 -6.33 5.20
N HIS A 2 -20.07 -5.91 4.35
CA HIS A 2 -20.40 -6.54 3.07
C HIS A 2 -20.07 -5.58 1.92
N LEU A 3 -19.52 -6.11 0.83
CA LEU A 3 -19.23 -5.39 -0.40
C LEU A 3 -20.22 -5.85 -1.47
N THR A 4 -20.72 -4.92 -2.28
CA THR A 4 -21.74 -5.21 -3.30
C THR A 4 -21.17 -5.83 -4.57
N ILE A 5 -19.85 -5.69 -4.79
CA ILE A 5 -19.10 -6.27 -5.90
C ILE A 5 -17.78 -6.85 -5.37
N PRO A 6 -17.14 -7.81 -6.07
CA PRO A 6 -15.89 -8.43 -5.64
C PRO A 6 -14.64 -7.54 -5.85
N LYS A 7 -14.81 -6.21 -5.79
CA LYS A 7 -13.78 -5.19 -6.06
C LYS A 7 -13.80 -4.12 -4.97
N VAL A 8 -12.63 -3.68 -4.53
CA VAL A 8 -12.48 -2.64 -3.51
C VAL A 8 -11.52 -1.56 -3.99
N PHE A 9 -11.87 -0.29 -3.74
CA PHE A 9 -10.98 0.83 -3.93
C PHE A 9 -10.72 1.52 -2.58
N ILE A 10 -9.45 1.72 -2.24
CA ILE A 10 -8.99 2.35 -1.01
C ILE A 10 -8.09 3.52 -1.40
N ARG A 11 -8.47 4.74 -1.02
CA ARG A 11 -7.56 5.90 -1.03
C ARG A 11 -7.02 6.07 0.38
N TYR A 12 -5.77 5.67 0.60
CA TYR A 12 -5.11 5.82 1.87
C TYR A 12 -4.53 7.22 1.98
N VAL A 13 -4.92 7.95 3.03
CA VAL A 13 -4.39 9.30 3.33
C VAL A 13 -3.41 9.18 4.49
N GLY A 14 -2.12 9.16 4.15
CA GLY A 14 -1.01 9.15 5.11
C GLY A 14 -0.66 10.54 5.63
N ASN A 15 0.20 10.58 6.64
CA ASN A 15 0.68 11.78 7.30
C ASN A 15 2.22 11.86 7.25
N SER A 16 2.78 11.70 6.04
CA SER A 16 4.21 11.86 5.78
C SER A 16 5.11 11.00 6.67
N LEU A 17 4.83 9.69 6.73
CA LEU A 17 5.56 8.68 7.52
C LEU A 17 5.46 8.87 9.04
N HIS A 18 4.43 9.57 9.53
CA HIS A 18 4.14 9.60 10.95
C HIS A 18 4.00 8.15 11.47
N PRO A 19 4.46 7.82 12.69
CA PRO A 19 4.44 6.43 13.19
C PRO A 19 3.08 5.72 13.09
N THR A 20 1.99 6.48 13.18
CA THR A 20 0.62 5.95 13.02
C THR A 20 0.30 5.47 11.60
N ASP A 21 1.04 5.90 10.59
CA ASP A 21 0.85 5.44 9.22
C ASP A 21 1.12 3.95 9.10
N PHE A 22 2.18 3.47 9.75
CA PHE A 22 2.55 2.05 9.74
C PHE A 22 1.49 1.20 10.46
N THR A 23 1.04 1.64 11.64
CA THR A 23 0.01 0.91 12.40
C THR A 23 -1.32 0.86 11.62
N ARG A 24 -1.70 1.97 10.97
CA ARG A 24 -2.91 2.03 10.15
C ARG A 24 -2.78 1.18 8.87
N VAL A 25 -1.60 1.15 8.25
CA VAL A 25 -1.33 0.28 7.11
C VAL A 25 -1.47 -1.17 7.53
N ASP A 26 -0.90 -1.57 8.67
CA ASP A 26 -1.04 -2.93 9.22
C ASP A 26 -2.51 -3.31 9.43
N ASP A 27 -3.32 -2.42 10.02
CA ASP A 27 -4.77 -2.63 10.18
C ASP A 27 -5.50 -2.82 8.84
N TRP A 28 -5.11 -2.06 7.81
CA TRP A 28 -5.66 -2.21 6.46
C TRP A 28 -5.24 -3.52 5.81
N ILE A 29 -4.02 -3.98 6.04
CA ILE A 29 -3.52 -5.26 5.49
C ILE A 29 -4.31 -6.43 6.07
N GLU A 30 -4.57 -6.45 7.38
CA GLU A 30 -5.42 -7.48 7.98
C GLU A 30 -6.84 -7.47 7.40
N ARG A 31 -7.36 -6.28 7.10
CA ARG A 31 -8.67 -6.15 6.44
C ARG A 31 -8.66 -6.67 5.00
N ILE A 32 -7.62 -6.35 4.24
CA ILE A 32 -7.43 -6.84 2.88
C ILE A 32 -7.32 -8.37 2.89
N LYS A 33 -6.51 -8.93 3.79
CA LYS A 33 -6.39 -10.38 3.98
C LYS A 33 -7.72 -11.05 4.26
N TYR A 34 -8.52 -10.47 5.18
CA TYR A 34 -9.88 -10.94 5.43
C TYR A 34 -10.74 -10.93 4.16
N TRP A 35 -10.71 -9.84 3.39
CA TRP A 35 -11.47 -9.72 2.15
C TRP A 35 -11.04 -10.71 1.06
N LEU A 36 -9.74 -10.90 0.87
CA LEU A 36 -9.21 -11.91 -0.04
C LEU A 36 -9.68 -13.33 0.34
N SER A 37 -9.75 -13.64 1.65
CA SER A 37 -10.31 -14.91 2.13
C SER A 37 -11.82 -15.09 1.87
N LYS A 38 -12.52 -14.02 1.50
CA LYS A 38 -13.96 -13.99 1.21
C LYS A 38 -14.27 -13.76 -0.27
N ASN A 39 -13.35 -14.13 -1.16
CA ASN A 39 -13.50 -14.03 -2.62
C ASN A 39 -13.59 -12.60 -3.17
N ILE A 40 -13.03 -11.60 -2.48
CA ILE A 40 -12.68 -10.35 -3.16
C ILE A 40 -11.56 -10.66 -4.16
N GLN A 41 -11.75 -10.21 -5.39
CA GLN A 41 -10.87 -10.51 -6.52
C GLN A 41 -9.86 -9.38 -6.75
N GLU A 42 -10.29 -8.14 -6.52
CA GLU A 42 -9.49 -6.96 -6.84
C GLU A 42 -9.48 -5.96 -5.68
N VAL A 43 -8.30 -5.49 -5.33
CA VAL A 43 -8.09 -4.41 -4.36
C VAL A 43 -7.20 -3.35 -5.00
N TYR A 44 -7.75 -2.16 -5.18
CA TYR A 44 -7.03 -0.99 -5.64
C TYR A 44 -6.65 -0.14 -4.43
N PHE A 45 -5.36 -0.04 -4.14
CA PHE A 45 -4.84 0.74 -3.02
C PHE A 45 -4.06 1.95 -3.52
N PHE A 46 -4.66 3.13 -3.39
CA PHE A 46 -4.08 4.40 -3.83
C PHE A 46 -3.45 5.11 -2.63
N MET A 47 -2.12 5.16 -2.61
CA MET A 47 -1.34 5.87 -1.59
C MET A 47 -1.36 7.38 -1.88
N HIS A 48 -1.67 8.18 -0.86
CA HIS A 48 -1.67 9.64 -0.94
C HIS A 48 -1.23 10.21 0.40
N MET A 49 -0.38 11.24 0.42
CA MET A 49 -0.03 11.98 1.63
C MET A 49 0.34 13.42 1.29
N HIS A 50 0.51 14.27 2.30
CA HIS A 50 0.82 15.69 2.07
C HIS A 50 2.17 15.88 1.37
N ASP A 51 3.20 15.17 1.83
CA ASP A 51 4.49 15.09 1.16
C ASP A 51 4.56 13.87 0.26
N GLU A 52 4.15 14.03 -1.00
CA GLU A 52 4.11 12.94 -1.98
C GLU A 52 5.46 12.30 -2.27
N ALA A 53 6.58 12.97 -1.96
CA ALA A 53 7.90 12.39 -2.14
C ALA A 53 8.13 11.16 -1.25
N LEU A 54 7.38 11.05 -0.14
CA LEU A 54 7.45 9.96 0.84
C LEU A 54 6.43 8.84 0.59
N SER A 55 5.53 9.01 -0.39
CA SER A 55 4.55 7.98 -0.79
C SER A 55 5.21 6.67 -1.23
N PRO A 56 6.30 6.66 -2.00
CA PRO A 56 6.99 5.43 -2.39
C PRO A 56 7.48 4.60 -1.19
N GLU A 57 8.00 5.23 -0.14
CA GLU A 57 8.55 4.59 1.06
C GLU A 57 7.49 3.80 1.81
N LEU A 58 6.32 4.42 2.06
CA LEU A 58 5.21 3.73 2.71
C LEU A 58 4.61 2.67 1.80
N THR A 59 4.65 2.87 0.48
CA THR A 59 4.18 1.88 -0.51
C THR A 59 5.06 0.63 -0.51
N VAL A 60 6.38 0.77 -0.40
CA VAL A 60 7.30 -0.36 -0.23
C VAL A 60 6.93 -1.16 1.02
N TYR A 61 6.72 -0.48 2.15
CA TYR A 61 6.31 -1.14 3.40
C TYR A 61 5.00 -1.92 3.25
N LEU A 62 3.98 -1.30 2.64
CA LEU A 62 2.70 -1.93 2.34
C LEU A 62 2.87 -3.20 1.49
N ILE A 63 3.65 -3.11 0.41
CA ILE A 63 3.89 -4.23 -0.52
C ILE A 63 4.63 -5.38 0.17
N ASP A 64 5.65 -5.07 0.99
CA ASP A 64 6.38 -6.08 1.75
C ASP A 64 5.47 -6.89 2.67
N LYS A 65 4.61 -6.19 3.40
CA LYS A 65 3.66 -6.81 4.31
C LYS A 65 2.57 -7.59 3.56
N LEU A 66 2.05 -7.06 2.45
CA LEU A 66 1.06 -7.75 1.62
C LEU A 66 1.63 -9.04 1.01
N ASN A 67 2.83 -8.99 0.46
CA ASN A 67 3.50 -10.16 -0.10
C ASN A 67 3.72 -11.23 0.97
N THR A 68 4.18 -10.82 2.16
CA THR A 68 4.45 -11.73 3.28
C THR A 68 3.18 -12.33 3.89
N LEU A 69 2.16 -11.51 4.18
CA LEU A 69 0.98 -11.93 4.95
C LEU A 69 -0.14 -12.51 4.09
N CYS A 70 -0.23 -12.10 2.82
CA CYS A 70 -1.26 -12.56 1.88
C CYS A 70 -0.69 -13.51 0.82
N GLY A 71 0.62 -13.79 0.82
CA GLY A 71 1.25 -14.67 -0.17
C GLY A 71 1.22 -14.08 -1.58
N LEU A 72 1.23 -12.76 -1.70
CA LEU A 72 1.20 -12.05 -2.97
C LEU A 72 2.61 -11.85 -3.54
N HIS A 73 2.68 -11.53 -4.82
CA HIS A 73 3.91 -11.25 -5.54
C HIS A 73 3.82 -9.90 -6.26
N LEU A 74 3.52 -8.85 -5.49
CA LEU A 74 3.42 -7.48 -5.99
C LEU A 74 4.81 -6.90 -6.24
N GLU A 75 4.95 -6.18 -7.35
CA GLU A 75 6.17 -5.45 -7.71
C GLU A 75 6.30 -4.17 -6.87
N LYS A 76 7.50 -3.92 -6.35
CA LYS A 76 7.82 -2.70 -5.59
C LYS A 76 8.19 -1.56 -6.52
N PRO A 77 7.89 -0.30 -6.15
CA PRO A 77 8.44 0.84 -6.87
C PRO A 77 9.97 0.84 -6.77
N THR A 78 10.63 1.16 -7.89
CA THR A 78 12.08 1.32 -7.96
C THR A 78 12.43 2.80 -7.82
N PHE A 79 13.30 3.12 -6.86
CA PHE A 79 13.81 4.48 -6.70
C PHE A 79 14.85 4.75 -7.80
N ILE A 80 14.55 5.69 -8.69
CA ILE A 80 15.52 6.16 -9.68
C ILE A 80 16.54 7.03 -8.95
N LYS A 81 17.77 6.56 -8.81
CA LYS A 81 18.87 7.41 -8.38
C LYS A 81 19.17 8.38 -9.51
N SER A 82 19.06 9.68 -9.24
CA SER A 82 19.59 10.70 -10.14
C SER A 82 21.11 10.53 -10.19
N GLU A 83 21.64 9.96 -11.27
CA GLU A 83 23.04 10.19 -11.61
C GLU A 83 23.17 11.67 -11.94
N ASN A 84 23.73 12.44 -11.01
CA ASN A 84 24.06 13.85 -11.20
C ASN A 84 25.23 13.97 -12.20
N THR A 85 25.01 13.64 -13.46
CA THR A 85 25.90 13.98 -14.58
C THR A 85 25.36 15.21 -15.28
N LEU A 86 25.29 16.31 -14.54
CA LEU A 86 25.10 17.65 -15.08
C LEU A 86 26.18 18.60 -14.59
N PHE A 87 27.42 18.12 -14.46
CA PHE A 87 28.68 18.86 -14.57
C PHE A 87 29.81 17.89 -14.93
#